data_AF-A0A0G1N4Z8-F1
#
_entry.id   AF-A0A0G1N4Z8-F1
#
_cell.length_a   1.000
_cell.length_b   1.000
_cell.length_c   1.000
_cell.angle_alpha   90.00
_cell.angle_beta   90.00
_cell.angle_gamma   90.00
#
_symmetry.space_group_name_H-M   'P 1'
#
loop_
_entity.id
_entity.type
_entity.pdbx_description
1 polymer ?
#
loop_
_entity_poly.entity_id
_entity_poly.type
_entity_poly.pdbx_seq_one_letter_code
_entity_poly.pdbx_strand_id
1 'polypeptide(L)'
;MTQIKKVLPYIAIIVAPSLVLAAQLDTIVTRIQTLVNNVIPILLIIGTIVFLWGVIMFLTAGADEEKRANARSLMIYGLVGLFVMVAAWGIVNVLVGFTGTGGTGIPISPGGIPGI
;
A
#
# COMPACT_ATOMS: atom_id res chain seq x y z
N MET A 1 -21.09 34.41 32.06
CA MET A 1 -19.96 33.56 31.59
C MET A 1 -19.59 32.42 32.56
N THR A 2 -20.05 32.43 33.82
CA THR A 2 -19.62 31.46 34.85
C THR A 2 -20.25 30.07 34.70
N GLN A 3 -21.43 29.94 34.09
CA GLN A 3 -22.13 28.65 33.96
C GLN A 3 -21.57 27.79 32.82
N ILE A 4 -21.10 28.39 31.72
CA ILE A 4 -20.44 27.69 30.60
C ILE A 4 -19.16 26.98 31.03
N LYS A 5 -18.38 27.60 31.94
CA LYS A 5 -17.14 27.00 32.47
C LYS A 5 -17.39 25.76 33.34
N LYS A 6 -18.60 25.60 33.89
CA LYS A 6 -18.97 24.46 34.73
C LYS A 6 -19.52 23.28 33.93
N VAL A 7 -20.14 23.53 32.78
CA VAL A 7 -20.68 22.47 31.89
C VAL A 7 -19.65 21.93 30.89
N LEU A 8 -18.63 22.71 30.55
CA LEU A 8 -17.52 22.31 29.67
C LEU A 8 -16.80 21.01 30.10
N PRO A 9 -16.43 20.79 31.39
CA PRO A 9 -15.78 19.54 31.81
C PRO A 9 -16.70 18.32 31.70
N TYR A 10 -18.00 18.48 31.89
CA TYR A 10 -18.96 17.38 31.74
C TYR A 10 -19.12 16.93 30.29
N ILE A 11 -19.16 17.89 29.35
CA ILE A 11 -19.20 17.60 27.91
C ILE A 11 -17.89 16.91 27.48
N ALA A 12 -16.75 17.35 28.00
CA ALA A 12 -15.45 16.74 27.72
C ALA A 12 -15.36 15.28 28.19
N ILE A 13 -15.94 14.94 29.34
CA ILE A 13 -15.98 13.57 29.88
C ILE A 13 -16.87 12.64 29.03
N ILE A 14 -17.97 13.16 28.46
CA ILE A 14 -18.87 12.38 27.59
C ILE A 14 -18.26 12.14 26.21
N VAL A 15 -17.50 13.10 25.68
CA VAL A 15 -16.88 13.01 24.36
C VAL A 15 -15.54 12.27 24.38
N ALA A 16 -14.81 12.29 25.51
CA ALA A 16 -13.51 11.62 25.66
C ALA A 16 -13.48 10.14 25.24
N PRO A 17 -14.48 9.29 25.57
CA PRO A 17 -14.52 7.90 25.14
C PRO A 17 -14.58 7.72 23.62
N SER A 18 -15.26 8.61 22.90
CA SER A 18 -15.35 8.55 21.43
C SER A 18 -14.01 8.86 20.76
N LEU A 19 -13.22 9.76 21.35
CA LEU A 19 -11.88 10.10 20.87
C LEU A 19 -10.86 8.98 21.14
N VAL A 20 -10.95 8.33 22.31
CA VAL A 20 -10.13 7.15 22.63
C VAL A 20 -10.46 6.00 21.68
N LEU A 21 -11.74 5.77 21.38
CA LEU A 21 -12.16 4.74 20.42
C LEU A 21 -11.68 5.06 18.99
N ALA A 22 -11.76 6.32 18.55
CA ALA A 22 -11.24 6.75 17.25
C ALA A 22 -9.72 6.56 17.14
N ALA A 23 -8.95 6.94 18.16
CA ALA A 23 -7.51 6.74 18.20
C ALA A 23 -7.12 5.24 18.16
N GLN A 24 -7.96 4.37 18.72
CA GLN A 24 -7.74 2.92 18.67
C GLN A 24 -7.97 2.35 17.27
N LEU A 25 -8.94 2.87 16.51
CA LEU A 25 -9.15 2.52 15.10
C LEU A 25 -7.97 2.98 14.23
N ASP A 26 -7.50 4.21 14.41
CA ASP A 26 -6.33 4.73 13.70
C ASP A 26 -5.07 3.88 13.98
N THR A 27 -4.89 3.44 15.22
CA THR A 27 -3.76 2.57 15.62
C THR A 27 -3.83 1.20 14.92
N ILE A 28 -5.03 0.63 14.76
CA ILE A 28 -5.20 -0.67 14.08
C ILE A 28 -4.96 -0.50 12.58
N VAL A 29 -5.54 0.53 11.96
CA VAL A 29 -5.39 0.81 10.52
C VAL A 29 -3.93 1.08 10.17
N THR A 30 -3.23 1.92 10.95
CA THR A 30 -1.81 2.23 10.72
C THR A 30 -0.90 1.01 10.90
N ARG A 31 -1.19 0.13 11.88
CA ARG A 31 -0.46 -1.13 12.04
C ARG A 31 -0.65 -2.06 10.85
N ILE A 32 -1.87 -2.21 10.36
CA ILE A 32 -2.15 -3.03 9.17
C ILE A 32 -1.46 -2.45 7.94
N GLN A 33 -1.56 -1.14 7.72
CA GLN A 33 -0.89 -0.46 6.62
C GLN A 33 0.63 -0.66 6.66
N THR A 34 1.24 -0.52 7.83
CA THR A 34 2.68 -0.74 8.01
C THR A 34 3.07 -2.18 7.70
N LEU A 35 2.28 -3.17 8.15
CA LEU A 35 2.53 -4.57 7.83
C LEU A 35 2.43 -4.84 6.33
N VAL A 36 1.36 -4.37 5.69
CA VAL A 36 1.15 -4.57 4.24
C VAL A 36 2.25 -3.90 3.43
N ASN A 37 2.61 -2.66 3.76
CA ASN A 37 3.66 -1.91 3.07
C ASN A 37 5.04 -2.57 3.19
N ASN A 38 5.31 -3.30 4.27
CA ASN A 38 6.56 -4.05 4.43
C ASN A 38 6.54 -5.40 3.67
N VAL A 39 5.38 -6.02 3.51
CA VAL A 39 5.25 -7.32 2.81
C VAL A 39 5.31 -7.17 1.30
N ILE A 40 4.73 -6.11 0.72
CA ILE A 40 4.72 -5.86 -0.73
C ILE A 40 6.13 -5.91 -1.37
N PRO A 41 7.16 -5.20 -0.87
CA PRO A 41 8.48 -5.24 -1.50
C PRO A 41 9.12 -6.63 -1.42
N ILE A 42 8.87 -7.39 -0.35
CA ILE A 42 9.34 -8.78 -0.21
C ILE A 42 8.69 -9.66 -1.29
N LEU A 43 7.38 -9.54 -1.48
CA LEU A 43 6.66 -10.26 -2.53
C LEU A 43 7.16 -9.89 -3.93
N LEU A 44 7.50 -8.63 -4.16
CA LEU A 44 8.05 -8.15 -5.44
C LEU A 44 9.43 -8.79 -5.74
N ILE A 45 10.30 -8.89 -4.72
CA ILE A 45 11.60 -9.56 -4.84
C ILE A 45 11.40 -11.04 -5.18
N ILE A 46 10.53 -11.74 -4.44
CA ILE A 46 10.25 -13.16 -4.68
C ILE A 46 9.66 -13.37 -6.08
N GLY A 47 8.69 -12.53 -6.48
CA GLY A 47 8.09 -12.57 -7.82
C GLY A 47 9.13 -12.38 -8.93
N THR A 48 10.08 -11.45 -8.73
CA THR A 48 11.19 -11.21 -9.67
C THR A 48 12.09 -12.44 -9.77
N ILE A 49 12.42 -13.09 -8.64
CA ILE A 49 13.25 -14.31 -8.64
C ILE A 49 12.55 -15.45 -9.41
N VAL A 50 11.25 -15.67 -9.18
CA VAL A 50 10.48 -16.71 -9.88
C VAL A 50 10.40 -16.42 -11.38
N PHE A 51 10.19 -15.16 -11.76
CA PHE A 51 10.21 -14.75 -13.16
C PHE A 51 11.58 -15.01 -13.81
N LEU A 52 12.67 -14.61 -13.16
CA LEU A 52 14.04 -14.87 -13.64
C LEU A 52 14.34 -16.37 -13.74
N TRP A 53 13.85 -17.19 -12.81
CA TRP A 53 13.98 -18.65 -12.89
C TRP A 53 13.30 -19.22 -14.13
N GLY A 54 12.10 -18.72 -14.47
CA GLY A 54 11.41 -19.09 -15.72
C GLY A 54 12.18 -18.70 -16.97
N VAL A 55 12.82 -17.52 -16.97
CA VAL A 55 13.68 -17.07 -18.08
C VAL A 55 14.92 -17.96 -18.22
N ILE A 56 15.59 -18.27 -17.11
CA ILE A 56 16.77 -19.15 -17.10
C ILE A 56 16.38 -20.53 -17.64
N MET A 57 15.27 -21.09 -17.18
CA MET A 57 14.77 -22.39 -17.65
C MET A 57 14.41 -22.38 -19.14
N PHE A 58 13.92 -21.25 -19.65
CA PHE A 58 13.62 -21.11 -21.09
C PHE A 58 14.91 -21.03 -21.92
N LEU A 59 15.95 -20.40 -21.39
CA LEU A 59 17.25 -20.30 -22.06
C LEU A 59 18.01 -21.63 -22.05
N THR A 60 17.94 -22.39 -20.95
CA THR A 60 18.62 -23.69 -20.84
C THR A 60 17.88 -24.84 -21.53
N ALA A 61 16.61 -24.66 -21.91
CA ALA A 61 15.83 -25.66 -22.63
C ALA A 61 16.36 -25.98 -24.05
N GLY A 62 17.17 -25.11 -24.66
CA GLY A 62 17.84 -25.40 -25.93
C GLY A 62 16.89 -25.72 -27.09
N ALA A 63 17.05 -26.88 -27.71
CA ALA A 63 16.24 -27.37 -28.85
C ALA A 63 15.08 -28.30 -28.44
N ASP A 64 14.92 -28.57 -27.14
CA ASP A 64 13.91 -29.49 -26.61
C ASP A 64 12.55 -28.75 -26.53
N GLU A 65 11.68 -28.99 -27.52
CA GLU A 65 10.41 -28.26 -27.67
C GLU A 65 9.49 -28.39 -26.45
N GLU A 66 9.49 -29.55 -25.79
CA GLU A 66 8.67 -29.81 -24.60
C GLU A 66 9.17 -28.99 -23.40
N LYS A 67 10.48 -28.93 -23.19
CA LYS A 67 11.07 -28.10 -22.13
C LYS A 67 10.88 -26.61 -22.41
N ARG A 68 10.96 -26.19 -23.67
CA ARG A 68 10.69 -24.79 -24.06
C ARG A 68 9.25 -24.40 -23.81
N ALA A 69 8.29 -25.28 -24.13
CA ALA A 69 6.87 -25.04 -23.88
C ALA A 69 6.59 -24.88 -22.38
N ASN A 70 7.12 -25.79 -21.55
CA ASN A 70 6.98 -25.72 -20.09
C ASN A 70 7.64 -24.46 -19.51
N ALA A 71 8.85 -24.13 -19.94
CA ALA A 71 9.56 -22.95 -19.47
C ALA A 71 8.89 -21.64 -19.88
N ARG A 72 8.34 -21.58 -21.11
CA ARG A 72 7.54 -20.44 -21.57
C ARG A 72 6.30 -20.24 -20.72
N SER A 73 5.61 -21.33 -20.37
CA SER A 73 4.44 -21.29 -19.49
C SER A 73 4.83 -20.72 -18.12
N LEU A 74 5.92 -21.22 -17.52
CA LEU A 74 6.44 -20.73 -16.24
C LEU A 74 6.80 -19.23 -16.27
N MET A 75 7.44 -18.79 -17.36
CA MET A 75 7.79 -17.38 -17.57
C MET A 75 6.55 -16.48 -17.66
N ILE A 76 5.51 -16.92 -18.37
CA ILE A 76 4.25 -16.17 -18.48
C ILE A 76 3.56 -16.09 -17.12
N TYR A 77 3.49 -17.19 -16.36
CA TYR A 77 2.90 -17.17 -15.02
C TYR A 77 3.67 -16.24 -14.07
N GLY A 78 5.00 -16.25 -14.12
CA GLY A 78 5.83 -15.32 -13.36
C GLY A 78 5.60 -13.85 -13.77
N LEU A 79 5.50 -13.58 -15.07
CA LEU A 79 5.26 -12.25 -15.60
C LEU A 79 3.88 -11.72 -15.22
N VAL A 80 2.83 -12.55 -15.33
CA VAL A 80 1.47 -12.19 -14.95
C VAL A 80 1.39 -11.90 -13.45
N GLY A 81 2.02 -12.73 -12.62
CA GLY A 81 2.10 -12.48 -11.17
C GLY A 81 2.75 -11.14 -10.84
N LEU A 82 3.89 -10.84 -11.47
CA LEU A 82 4.60 -9.57 -11.29
C LEU A 82 3.78 -8.38 -11.80
N PHE A 83 3.14 -8.53 -12.96
CA PHE A 83 2.27 -7.49 -13.53
C PHE A 83 1.10 -7.16 -12.60
N VAL A 84 0.41 -8.16 -12.06
CA VAL A 84 -0.72 -7.95 -11.14
C VAL A 84 -0.27 -7.25 -9.85
N MET A 85 0.87 -7.65 -9.28
CA MET A 85 1.43 -7.00 -8.09
C MET A 85 1.71 -5.51 -8.32
N VAL A 86 2.37 -5.18 -9.44
CA VAL A 86 2.70 -3.78 -9.79
C VAL A 86 1.44 -2.99 -10.16
N ALA A 87 0.51 -3.60 -10.91
CA ALA A 87 -0.73 -2.96 -11.33
C ALA A 87 -1.62 -2.61 -10.13
N ALA A 88 -1.76 -3.50 -9.14
CA ALA A 88 -2.51 -3.21 -7.93
C ALA A 88 -1.96 -1.99 -7.18
N TRP A 89 -0.63 -1.92 -7.02
CA TRP A 89 0.02 -0.75 -6.40
C TRP A 89 -0.13 0.52 -7.23
N GLY A 90 0.01 0.42 -8.56
CA GLY A 90 -0.20 1.54 -9.48
C GLY A 90 -1.60 2.12 -9.40
N ILE A 91 -2.63 1.27 -9.39
CA ILE A 91 -4.03 1.70 -9.27
C ILE A 91 -4.27 2.40 -7.93
N VAL A 92 -3.75 1.87 -6.82
CA VAL A 92 -3.88 2.50 -5.50
C VAL A 92 -3.25 3.90 -5.50
N ASN A 93 -2.05 4.08 -6.06
CA ASN A 93 -1.39 5.38 -6.13
C ASN A 93 -2.18 6.38 -6.98
N VAL A 94 -2.73 5.92 -8.10
CA VAL A 94 -3.57 6.76 -8.97
C VAL A 94 -4.83 7.20 -8.22
N LEU A 95 -5.51 6.28 -7.53
CA LEU A 95 -6.68 6.60 -6.71
C LEU A 95 -6.34 7.61 -5.62
N VAL A 96 -5.25 7.39 -4.87
CA VAL A 96 -4.79 8.29 -3.81
C VAL A 96 -4.46 9.68 -4.34
N GLY A 97 -3.86 9.76 -5.53
CA GLY A 97 -3.59 11.03 -6.23
C GLY A 97 -4.87 11.75 -6.65
N PHE A 98 -5.88 11.02 -7.12
CA PHE A 98 -7.19 11.59 -7.47
C PHE A 98 -8.02 12.01 -6.26
N THR A 99 -7.99 11.26 -5.16
CA THR A 99 -8.78 11.57 -3.95
C THR A 99 -8.13 12.59 -3.04
N GLY A 100 -6.87 12.99 -3.29
CA GLY A 100 -6.14 13.95 -2.47
C GLY A 100 -5.83 13.45 -1.05
N THR A 101 -6.01 12.16 -0.78
CA THR A 101 -5.80 11.52 0.52
C THR A 101 -4.36 11.03 0.71
N GLY A 102 -3.49 11.26 -0.27
CA GLY A 102 -2.06 10.95 -0.21
C GLY A 102 -1.29 12.11 0.38
N GLY A 103 -0.79 11.95 1.61
CA GLY A 103 -0.04 12.95 2.37
C GLY A 103 1.33 13.35 1.82
N THR A 104 1.42 13.69 0.53
CA THR A 104 2.52 14.49 -0.02
C THR A 104 1.93 15.80 -0.49
N GLY A 105 2.29 16.87 0.21
CA GLY A 105 1.83 18.23 -0.04
C GLY A 105 2.01 18.65 -1.49
N ILE A 106 0.95 18.50 -2.28
CA ILE A 106 0.71 19.38 -3.41
C ILE A 106 0.06 20.63 -2.81
N PRO A 107 0.75 21.78 -2.78
CA PRO A 107 0.15 23.01 -2.30
C PRO A 107 -0.97 23.39 -3.26
N ILE A 108 -2.22 23.13 -2.86
CA ILE A 108 -3.44 23.56 -3.58
C ILE A 108 -3.77 25.04 -3.34
N SER A 109 -2.84 25.82 -2.79
CA SER A 109 -2.92 27.27 -2.69
C SER A 109 -1.53 27.86 -2.90
N PRO A 110 -1.37 28.90 -3.74
CA PRO A 110 -0.14 29.67 -3.80
C PRO A 110 0.07 30.40 -2.46
N GLY A 111 0.71 29.75 -1.48
CA GLY A 111 1.11 30.41 -0.21
C GLY A 111 1.20 29.57 1.07
N GLY A 112 1.16 28.24 1.04
CA GLY A 112 1.33 27.42 2.26
C GLY A 112 2.79 27.09 2.57
N ILE A 113 3.31 27.52 3.72
CA ILE A 113 4.64 27.15 4.23
C ILE A 113 4.56 25.76 4.88
N PRO A 114 5.35 24.75 4.44
CA PRO A 114 5.39 23.46 5.11
C PRO A 114 6.35 23.50 6.30
N GLY A 115 5.86 23.20 7.51
CA GLY A 115 6.73 22.88 8.66
C GLY A 115 6.82 23.92 9.78
N ILE A 116 5.91 24.91 9.84
CA ILE A 116 5.57 25.62 11.07
C ILE A 116 4.09 25.48 11.39
#